data_AF-A0A3M8B8K3-F1
#
_entry.id   AF-A0A3M8B8K3-F1
#
_cell.length_a   1.000
_cell.length_b   1.000
_cell.length_c   1.000
_cell.angle_alpha   90.00
_cell.angle_beta   90.00
_cell.angle_gamma   90.00
#
_symmetry.space_group_name_H-M   'P 1'
#
loop_
_entity.id
_entity.type
_entity.pdbx_description
1 polymer ?
#
loop_
_entity_poly.entity_id
_entity_poly.type
_entity_poly.pdbx_seq_one_letter_code
_entity_poly.pdbx_strand_id
1 'polypeptide(L)'
;MLESYHLQVLERAMNAATLRQRTIANNLANIDTPQFKSQQVVFEGYLQEELNGKIGNGKLAAYRTDQRHIPFGNAGGFAMPQVISNPNSYVQHSGNDVDLETETTELAKTQIWYSGLTQLTAGHFQKLHNVIQGGGK
;
A
#
# COMPACT_ATOMS: atom_id res chain seq x y z
N MET A 1 -2.79 -23.00 5.96
CA MET A 1 -2.21 -21.79 6.59
C MET A 1 -1.46 -20.90 5.60
N LEU A 2 -0.57 -21.41 4.73
CA LEU A 2 0.16 -20.58 3.73
C LEU A 2 -0.72 -19.90 2.67
N GLU A 3 -1.78 -20.57 2.17
CA GLU A 3 -2.69 -20.02 1.16
C GLU A 3 -3.47 -18.77 1.64
N SER A 4 -3.75 -18.67 2.94
CA SER A 4 -4.44 -17.52 3.53
C SER A 4 -3.59 -16.25 3.50
N TYR A 5 -2.26 -16.39 3.63
CA TYR A 5 -1.35 -15.25 3.64
C TYR A 5 -1.27 -14.59 2.26
N HIS A 6 -1.23 -15.39 1.19
CA HIS A 6 -1.17 -14.87 -0.17
C HIS A 6 -2.44 -14.08 -0.53
N LEU A 7 -3.62 -14.61 -0.19
CA LEU A 7 -4.89 -13.90 -0.36
C LEU A 7 -4.92 -12.58 0.44
N GLN A 8 -4.45 -12.59 1.69
CA GLN A 8 -4.36 -11.38 2.53
C GLN A 8 -3.39 -10.34 1.95
N VAL A 9 -2.31 -10.75 1.29
CA VAL A 9 -1.39 -9.81 0.61
C VAL A 9 -2.06 -9.21 -0.62
N LEU A 10 -2.75 -10.02 -1.43
CA LEU A 10 -3.50 -9.56 -2.60
C LEU A 10 -4.62 -8.58 -2.21
N GLU A 11 -5.40 -8.90 -1.18
CA GLU A 11 -6.45 -8.02 -0.64
C GLU A 11 -5.86 -6.66 -0.20
N ARG A 12 -4.76 -6.68 0.57
CA ARG A 12 -4.08 -5.46 1.00
C ARG A 12 -3.54 -4.64 -0.18
N ALA A 13 -2.99 -5.29 -1.19
CA ALA A 13 -2.54 -4.62 -2.41
C ALA A 13 -3.71 -3.98 -3.18
N MET A 14 -4.87 -4.64 -3.26
CA MET A 14 -6.07 -4.06 -3.88
C MET A 14 -6.60 -2.86 -3.08
N ASN A 15 -6.59 -2.96 -1.75
CA ASN A 15 -6.95 -1.85 -0.87
C ASN A 15 -5.99 -0.67 -1.02
N ALA A 16 -4.69 -0.92 -1.14
CA ALA A 16 -3.69 0.10 -1.40
C ALA A 16 -3.88 0.80 -2.76
N ALA A 17 -4.15 0.03 -3.83
CA ALA A 17 -4.46 0.58 -5.14
C ALA A 17 -5.74 1.44 -5.12
N THR A 18 -6.78 0.99 -4.42
CA THR A 18 -8.03 1.75 -4.24
C THR A 18 -7.78 3.05 -3.46
N LEU A 19 -6.98 2.99 -2.40
CA LEU A 19 -6.60 4.18 -1.63
C LEU A 19 -5.84 5.17 -2.51
N ARG A 20 -4.89 4.69 -3.31
CA ARG A 20 -4.11 5.50 -4.25
C ARG A 20 -5.01 6.19 -5.27
N GLN A 21 -5.98 5.49 -5.84
CA GLN A 21 -6.96 6.08 -6.75
C GLN A 21 -7.75 7.23 -6.09
N ARG A 22 -8.16 7.06 -4.83
CA ARG A 22 -8.85 8.11 -4.07
C ARG A 22 -7.96 9.30 -3.78
N THR A 23 -6.70 9.07 -3.42
CA THR A 23 -5.71 10.12 -3.17
C THR A 23 -5.43 10.93 -4.44
N ILE A 24 -5.22 10.27 -5.58
CA ILE A 24 -5.03 10.94 -6.87
C ILE A 24 -6.27 11.76 -7.26
N ALA A 25 -7.47 11.21 -7.06
CA ALA A 25 -8.70 11.95 -7.30
C ALA A 25 -8.82 13.19 -6.40
N ASN A 26 -8.35 13.11 -5.15
CA ASN A 26 -8.30 14.25 -4.24
C ASN A 26 -7.28 15.30 -4.72
N ASN A 27 -6.09 14.89 -5.16
CA ASN A 27 -5.09 15.81 -5.70
C ASN A 27 -5.62 16.53 -6.96
N LEU A 28 -6.20 15.78 -7.90
CA LEU A 28 -6.77 16.33 -9.12
C LEU A 28 -7.92 17.31 -8.86
N ALA A 29 -8.77 17.03 -7.86
CA ALA A 29 -9.84 17.94 -7.47
C ALA A 29 -9.32 19.27 -6.90
N ASN A 30 -8.10 19.28 -6.34
CA ASN A 30 -7.48 20.45 -5.73
C ASN A 30 -6.37 21.08 -6.60
N ILE A 31 -6.30 20.74 -7.90
CA ILE A 31 -5.27 21.27 -8.80
C ILE A 31 -5.31 22.81 -8.94
N ASP A 32 -6.49 23.41 -8.86
CA ASP A 32 -6.65 24.87 -8.92
C ASP A 32 -6.67 25.52 -7.53
N THR A 33 -6.41 24.76 -6.46
CA THR A 33 -6.41 25.27 -5.09
C THR A 33 -5.03 25.84 -4.73
N PRO A 34 -4.92 27.15 -4.42
CA PRO A 34 -3.65 27.75 -4.03
C PRO A 34 -3.07 27.11 -2.76
N GLN A 35 -1.73 27.03 -2.66
CA GLN A 35 -1.01 26.48 -1.50
C GLN A 35 -1.35 25.01 -1.14
N PHE A 36 -2.01 24.26 -2.02
CA PHE A 36 -2.30 22.85 -1.79
C PHE A 36 -1.00 22.01 -1.83
N LYS A 37 -1.02 20.89 -1.08
CA LYS A 37 0.09 19.92 -1.00
C LYS A 37 -0.40 18.54 -1.41
N SER A 38 0.20 18.02 -2.47
CA SER A 38 -0.10 16.72 -3.05
C SER A 38 0.16 15.61 -2.05
N GLN A 39 -0.74 14.64 -2.03
CA GLN A 39 -0.66 13.47 -1.18
C GLN A 39 -0.29 12.25 -2.01
N GLN A 40 0.49 11.33 -1.45
CA GLN A 40 0.88 10.09 -2.12
C GLN A 40 0.71 8.89 -1.18
N VAL A 41 0.38 7.74 -1.77
CA VAL A 41 0.23 6.48 -1.02
C VAL A 41 1.51 5.66 -1.11
N VAL A 42 2.14 5.44 0.05
CA VAL A 42 3.31 4.57 0.19
C VAL A 42 2.87 3.24 0.78
N PHE A 43 3.09 2.16 0.02
CA PHE A 43 2.71 0.82 0.44
C PHE A 43 3.76 -0.23 0.07
N GLU A 44 4.32 -0.14 -1.14
CA GLU A 44 5.21 -1.13 -1.72
C GLU A 44 6.49 -1.31 -0.89
N GLY A 45 7.06 -0.22 -0.39
CA GLY A 45 8.24 -0.26 0.49
C GLY A 45 7.96 -1.02 1.78
N TYR A 46 6.86 -0.68 2.46
CA TYR A 46 6.46 -1.36 3.70
C TYR A 46 6.12 -2.83 3.46
N LEU A 47 5.42 -3.15 2.37
CA LEU A 47 5.11 -4.53 2.01
C LEU A 47 6.40 -5.33 1.73
N GLN A 48 7.36 -4.75 1.02
CA GLN A 48 8.63 -5.40 0.73
C GLN A 48 9.43 -5.64 2.03
N GLU A 49 9.42 -4.71 2.97
CA GLU A 49 10.03 -4.89 4.29
C GLU A 49 9.32 -5.99 5.10
N GLU A 50 8.00 -6.11 5.01
CA GLU A 50 7.23 -7.21 5.62
C GLU A 50 7.60 -8.57 5.01
N LEU A 51 7.61 -8.67 3.68
CA LEU A 51 7.96 -9.91 2.95
C LEU A 51 9.41 -10.34 3.22
N ASN A 52 10.31 -9.37 3.40
CA ASN A 52 11.70 -9.62 3.81
C ASN A 52 11.85 -9.96 5.30
N GLY A 53 10.73 -10.05 6.05
CA GLY A 53 10.71 -10.39 7.48
C GLY A 53 11.21 -9.28 8.41
N LYS A 54 11.42 -8.05 7.90
CA LYS A 54 11.95 -6.92 8.69
C LYS A 54 10.90 -6.26 9.57
N ILE A 55 9.64 -6.22 9.13
CA ILE A 55 8.53 -5.62 9.90
C ILE A 55 8.04 -6.53 11.05
N GLY A 56 8.31 -7.83 10.99
CA GLY A 56 7.97 -8.79 12.06
C GLY A 56 9.14 -9.18 12.99
N ASN A 57 10.39 -9.09 12.51
CA ASN A 57 11.61 -9.38 13.29
C ASN A 57 12.45 -8.14 13.57
N GLY A 58 11.86 -6.95 13.42
CA GLY A 58 12.48 -5.68 13.76
C GLY A 58 12.66 -5.58 15.27
N LYS A 59 13.76 -6.14 15.77
CA LYS A 59 14.29 -5.88 17.12
C LYS A 59 14.69 -4.40 17.20
N LEU A 60 13.71 -3.49 17.22
CA LEU A 60 13.90 -2.17 17.81
C LEU A 60 14.02 -2.39 19.31
N ALA A 61 15.19 -2.88 19.73
CA ALA A 61 15.53 -3.04 21.13
C ALA A 61 15.79 -1.65 21.69
N ALA A 62 14.79 -1.06 22.34
CA ALA A 62 15.00 0.14 23.13
C ALA A 62 16.06 -0.16 24.20
N TYR A 63 17.01 0.77 24.40
CA TYR A 63 17.97 0.65 25.49
C TYR A 63 17.22 0.82 26.81
N ARG A 64 17.05 -0.29 27.55
CA ARG A 64 16.33 -0.30 28.82
C ARG A 64 17.28 0.14 29.92
N THR A 65 17.05 1.32 30.47
CA THR A 65 17.75 1.80 31.67
C THR A 65 17.27 1.11 32.94
N ASP A 66 16.02 0.62 32.96
CA ASP A 66 15.44 -0.12 34.09
C ASP A 66 14.69 -1.36 33.60
N GLN A 67 14.74 -2.45 34.38
CA GLN A 67 14.06 -3.72 34.09
C GLN A 67 12.53 -3.61 34.14
N ARG A 68 11.97 -2.58 34.80
CA ARG A 68 10.52 -2.32 34.88
C ARG A 68 9.95 -1.58 33.67
N HIS A 69 10.79 -1.11 32.75
CA HIS A 69 10.31 -0.39 31.57
C HIS A 69 9.52 -1.30 30.63
N ILE A 70 8.35 -0.86 30.19
CA ILE A 70 7.51 -1.57 29.20
C ILE A 70 8.31 -1.70 27.90
N PRO A 71 8.43 -2.92 27.32
CA PRO A 71 9.10 -3.06 26.03
C PRO A 71 8.29 -2.34 24.95
N PHE A 72 8.92 -1.40 24.25
CA PHE A 72 8.45 -0.95 22.96
C PHE A 72 8.78 -2.03 21.93
N GLY A 73 7.82 -2.40 21.07
CA GLY A 73 8.08 -3.33 19.97
C GLY A 73 7.33 -4.65 20.00
N ASN A 74 6.09 -4.68 20.51
CA ASN A 74 5.15 -5.74 20.14
C ASN A 74 3.94 -5.16 19.40
N ALA A 75 4.22 -4.39 18.35
CA ALA A 75 3.26 -4.19 17.28
C ALA A 75 3.79 -5.00 16.09
N GLY A 76 3.46 -6.30 16.07
CA GLY A 76 3.47 -7.08 14.82
C GLY A 76 2.40 -6.49 13.91
N GLY A 77 2.66 -5.30 13.38
CA GLY A 77 1.79 -4.60 12.48
C GLY A 77 2.05 -5.11 11.08
N PHE A 78 1.01 -5.60 10.42
CA PHE A 78 1.04 -5.82 8.99
C PHE A 78 1.28 -4.49 8.27
N ALA A 79 2.02 -4.48 7.16
CA ALA A 79 2.21 -3.28 6.36
C ALA A 79 0.84 -2.79 5.88
N MET A 80 0.46 -1.58 6.32
CA MET A 80 -0.75 -0.89 5.89
C MET A 80 -0.37 0.24 4.94
N PRO A 81 -1.17 0.51 3.89
CA PRO A 81 -0.92 1.63 3.01
C PRO A 81 -1.09 2.95 3.78
N GLN A 82 -0.10 3.83 3.69
CA GLN A 82 -0.10 5.12 4.36
C GLN A 82 -0.11 6.25 3.34
N VAL A 83 -0.90 7.29 3.62
CA VAL A 83 -0.91 8.53 2.83
C VAL A 83 0.09 9.49 3.47
N ILE A 84 1.07 9.95 2.71
CA ILE A 84 2.04 10.96 3.12
C ILE A 84 1.95 12.18 2.21
N SER A 85 2.29 13.35 2.72
CA SER A 85 2.49 14.54 1.87
C SER A 85 3.70 14.29 0.97
N ASN A 86 3.62 14.67 -0.30
CA ASN A 86 4.75 14.56 -1.22
C ASN A 86 5.84 15.57 -0.84
N PRO A 87 7.05 15.13 -0.45
CA PRO A 87 8.13 16.05 -0.06
C PRO A 87 8.94 16.60 -1.24
N ASN A 88 8.81 16.00 -2.44
CA ASN A 88 9.70 16.24 -3.58
C ASN A 88 9.00 16.86 -4.80
N SER A 89 7.80 17.42 -4.63
CA SER A 89 7.02 17.99 -5.72
C SER A 89 7.48 19.40 -6.10
N TYR A 90 7.46 19.69 -7.40
CA TYR A 90 7.78 21.00 -7.93
C TYR A 90 6.64 21.97 -7.62
N VAL A 91 6.94 23.05 -6.91
CA VAL A 91 5.94 24.03 -6.50
C VAL A 91 5.72 25.04 -7.63
N GLN A 92 4.51 25.09 -8.17
CA GLN A 92 4.06 26.08 -9.14
C GLN A 92 4.07 27.49 -8.56
N HIS A 93 3.93 28.52 -9.41
CA HIS A 93 3.87 29.92 -8.98
C HIS A 93 2.77 30.22 -7.94
N SER A 94 1.70 29.43 -7.92
CA SER A 94 0.58 29.51 -6.96
C SER A 94 0.88 28.87 -5.58
N GLY A 95 2.03 28.22 -5.42
CA GLY A 95 2.38 27.44 -4.24
C GLY A 95 1.78 26.04 -4.17
N ASN A 96 0.97 25.67 -5.19
CA ASN A 96 0.49 24.32 -5.41
C ASN A 96 1.58 23.46 -6.03
N ASP A 97 1.59 22.19 -5.70
CA ASP A 97 2.59 21.20 -6.14
C ASP A 97 1.96 20.00 -6.90
N VAL A 98 0.65 20.03 -7.11
CA VAL A 98 -0.09 19.04 -7.93
C VAL A 98 0.16 19.32 -9.41
N ASP A 99 0.48 18.28 -10.18
CA ASP A 99 0.64 18.35 -11.64
C ASP A 99 -0.29 17.35 -12.33
N LEU A 100 -1.14 17.85 -13.23
CA LEU A 100 -2.14 17.06 -13.97
C LEU A 100 -1.53 15.86 -14.70
N GLU A 101 -0.41 16.05 -15.41
CA GLU A 101 0.18 15.01 -16.24
C GLU A 101 0.74 13.88 -15.37
N THR A 102 1.36 14.24 -14.25
CA THR A 102 1.88 13.25 -13.29
C THR A 102 0.76 12.48 -12.58
N GLU A 103 -0.28 13.16 -12.12
CA GLU A 103 -1.42 12.54 -11.44
C GLU A 103 -2.21 11.62 -12.39
N THR A 104 -2.41 12.04 -13.65
CA THR A 104 -3.09 11.20 -14.66
C THR A 104 -2.26 9.97 -15.05
N THR A 105 -0.94 10.11 -15.14
CA THR A 105 -0.02 8.99 -15.38
C THR A 105 -0.05 7.99 -14.23
N GLU A 106 0.03 8.47 -12.98
CA GLU A 106 -0.08 7.60 -11.80
C GLU A 106 -1.46 6.98 -11.66
N LEU A 107 -2.53 7.67 -12.08
CA LEU A 107 -3.89 7.11 -12.13
C LEU A 107 -3.96 5.93 -13.11
N ALA A 108 -3.44 6.11 -14.33
CA ALA A 108 -3.42 5.07 -15.35
C ALA A 108 -2.61 3.85 -14.88
N LYS A 109 -1.44 4.08 -14.28
CA LYS A 109 -0.61 3.04 -13.67
C LYS A 109 -1.36 2.30 -12.56
N THR A 110 -2.04 3.01 -11.68
CA THR A 110 -2.84 2.42 -10.59
C THR A 110 -3.98 1.56 -11.15
N GLN A 111 -4.64 2.00 -12.22
CA GLN A 111 -5.71 1.25 -12.89
C GLN A 111 -5.19 -0.07 -13.47
N ILE A 112 -4.03 -0.05 -14.15
CA ILE A 112 -3.39 -1.26 -14.68
C ILE A 112 -3.07 -2.23 -13.54
N TRP A 113 -2.45 -1.73 -12.46
CA TRP A 113 -2.14 -2.52 -11.28
C TRP A 113 -3.37 -3.18 -10.65
N TYR A 114 -4.45 -2.42 -10.44
CA TYR A 114 -5.69 -2.95 -9.87
C TYR A 114 -6.31 -4.03 -10.76
N SER A 115 -6.31 -3.83 -12.08
CA SER A 115 -6.81 -4.83 -13.03
C SER A 115 -5.99 -6.12 -12.99
N GLY A 116 -4.66 -6.02 -12.87
CA GLY A 116 -3.76 -7.17 -12.74
C GLY A 116 -3.99 -7.92 -11.42
N LEU A 117 -4.10 -7.20 -10.30
CA LEU A 117 -4.41 -7.80 -8.99
C LEU A 117 -5.75 -8.54 -9.00
N THR A 118 -6.76 -7.98 -9.66
CA THR A 118 -8.07 -8.62 -9.81
C THR A 118 -7.97 -9.93 -10.60
N GLN A 119 -7.21 -9.93 -11.71
CA GLN A 119 -6.97 -11.13 -12.51
C GLN A 119 -6.23 -12.21 -11.73
N LEU A 120 -5.20 -11.84 -10.96
CA LEU A 120 -4.46 -12.77 -10.10
C LEU A 120 -5.36 -13.39 -9.03
N THR A 121 -6.16 -12.57 -8.35
CA THR A 121 -7.12 -13.05 -7.35
C THR A 121 -8.16 -14.00 -7.97
N ALA A 122 -8.70 -13.65 -9.15
CA ALA A 122 -9.65 -14.52 -9.85
C ALA A 122 -9.02 -15.86 -10.26
N GLY A 123 -7.81 -15.85 -10.82
CA GLY A 123 -7.07 -17.07 -11.18
C GLY A 123 -6.76 -17.95 -9.96
N HIS A 124 -6.48 -17.35 -8.80
CA HIS A 124 -6.28 -18.08 -7.56
C HIS A 124 -7.54 -18.84 -7.14
N PHE A 125 -8.71 -18.20 -7.17
CA PHE A 125 -9.99 -18.87 -6.85
C PHE A 125 -10.34 -19.98 -7.85
N GLN A 126 -10.06 -19.78 -9.13
CA GLN A 126 -10.23 -20.82 -10.15
C GLN A 126 -9.34 -22.04 -9.86
N LYS A 127 -8.09 -21.81 -9.44
CA LYS A 127 -7.18 -22.90 -9.05
C LYS A 127 -7.72 -23.67 -7.83
N LEU A 128 -8.18 -22.98 -6.79
CA LEU A 128 -8.80 -23.62 -5.61
C LEU A 128 -10.04 -24.44 -6.02
N HIS A 129 -10.90 -23.88 -6.86
CA HIS A 129 -12.08 -24.56 -7.38
C HIS A 129 -11.70 -25.85 -8.11
N ASN A 130 -10.71 -25.78 -9.00
CA ASN A 130 -10.24 -26.94 -9.77
C ASN A 130 -9.63 -28.03 -8.88
N VAL A 131 -8.90 -27.67 -7.82
CA VAL A 131 -8.34 -28.66 -6.87
C VAL A 131 -9.44 -29.34 -6.06
N ILE A 132 -10.45 -28.59 -5.60
CA ILE A 132 -11.58 -29.12 -4.83
C ILE A 132 -12.43 -30.06 -5.69
N GLN A 133 -12.69 -29.69 -6.95
CA GLN A 133 -13.46 -30.53 -7.87
C GLN A 133 -12.67 -31.72 -8.43
N GLY A 134 -11.37 -31.55 -8.66
CA GLY A 134 -10.49 -32.59 -9.21
C GLY A 134 -10.06 -33.67 -8.21
N GLY A 135 -10.10 -33.39 -6.91
CA GLY A 135 -9.75 -34.34 -5.84
C GLY A 135 -10.84 -35.34 -5.45
N GLY A 136 -12.01 -35.31 -6.12
CA GLY A 136 -13.17 -36.17 -5.85
C GLY A 136 -13.24 -37.46 -6.68
N LYS A 137 -12.13 -37.93 -7.26
CA LYS A 137 -12.04 -39.21 -7.98
C LYS A 137 -10.81 -40.01 -7.53
#